data_AF-A0A101DDM2-F1
#
_entry.id   AF-A0A101DDM2-F1
#
_cell.length_a   1.000
_cell.length_b   1.000
_cell.length_c   1.000
_cell.angle_alpha   90.00
_cell.angle_beta   90.00
_cell.angle_gamma   90.00
#
_symmetry.space_group_name_H-M   'P 1'
#
loop_
_entity.id
_entity.type
_entity.pdbx_description
1 polymer ?
#
loop_
_entity_poly.entity_id
_entity_poly.type
_entity_poly.pdbx_seq_one_letter_code
_entity_poly.pdbx_strand_id
1 'polypeptide(L)'
;MRLDELKRSIRLRVFNSREIYDYLKKLFEDEEKITLEFNPNPEPRLSLPGVKIDNSEIYFHAIPKQNELESFIKAIKIVAEGVKGGSGIRIITFVAPVCPNCRATVDSINTLARKYAIEHHVVDATMFHDFAERHGVMSVPTTFIGKMRFVGALTPSKAEKWIRDAMNRDYRDYIIEKLASGEIEDVKAIVVEEKLGELLGELMGHEEFIVRLGAMATAEALEGEKEVVEGVKKAVRKLLTHEDARIREDAAMMLGMLGGEEDVKELENLISEGGRVADSAREAVEEIRRRDNG
;
A
#
# COMPACT_ATOMS: atom_id res chain seq x y z
N MET A 1 3.83 -28.57 -20.52
CA MET A 1 3.08 -27.40 -20.04
C MET A 1 1.80 -27.36 -20.86
N ARG A 2 0.64 -27.75 -20.31
CA ARG A 2 -0.57 -27.99 -21.13
C ARG A 2 -1.37 -26.71 -21.32
N LEU A 3 -1.22 -26.08 -22.49
CA LEU A 3 -2.00 -24.94 -22.99
C LEU A 3 -3.05 -25.35 -24.04
N ASP A 4 -3.15 -26.64 -24.33
CA ASP A 4 -4.13 -27.27 -25.20
C ASP A 4 -5.58 -26.87 -24.85
N GLU A 5 -5.84 -26.62 -23.56
CA GLU A 5 -7.13 -26.21 -23.00
C GLU A 5 -7.47 -24.70 -23.14
N LEU A 6 -6.60 -23.88 -23.75
CA LEU A 6 -6.88 -22.45 -23.91
C LEU A 6 -8.16 -22.24 -24.74
N LYS A 7 -9.11 -21.48 -24.18
CA LYS A 7 -10.42 -21.18 -24.79
C LYS A 7 -10.33 -20.29 -26.03
N ARG A 8 -9.24 -19.55 -26.18
CA ARG A 8 -8.97 -18.64 -27.30
C ARG A 8 -7.47 -18.44 -27.47
N SER A 9 -7.07 -17.92 -28.62
CA SER A 9 -5.68 -17.50 -28.85
C SER A 9 -5.32 -16.29 -27.99
N ILE A 10 -4.06 -16.25 -27.56
CA ILE A 10 -3.46 -15.21 -26.72
C ILE A 10 -2.30 -14.58 -27.47
N ARG A 11 -2.25 -13.25 -27.45
CA ARG A 11 -1.09 -12.51 -27.94
C ARG A 11 -0.22 -12.10 -26.76
N LEU A 12 1.07 -12.35 -26.80
CA LEU A 12 2.03 -11.81 -25.83
C LEU A 12 2.80 -10.68 -26.49
N ARG A 13 2.66 -9.47 -25.96
CA ARG A 13 3.40 -8.29 -26.46
C ARG A 13 4.61 -8.07 -25.57
N VAL A 14 5.80 -8.26 -26.13
CA VAL A 14 7.07 -8.06 -25.43
C VAL A 14 7.58 -6.65 -25.71
N PHE A 15 7.90 -5.92 -24.65
CA PHE A 15 8.40 -4.56 -24.68
C PHE A 15 9.89 -4.52 -24.36
N ASN A 16 10.66 -3.90 -25.23
CA ASN A 16 12.07 -3.51 -25.04
C ASN A 16 12.99 -4.58 -24.41
N SER A 17 12.75 -5.86 -24.69
CA SER A 17 13.63 -6.95 -24.24
C SER A 17 13.68 -8.07 -25.27
N ARG A 18 14.81 -8.17 -25.97
CA ARG A 18 15.09 -9.29 -26.88
C ARG A 18 15.21 -10.60 -26.12
N GLU A 19 15.80 -10.56 -24.92
CA GLU A 19 15.97 -11.75 -24.09
C GLU A 19 14.62 -12.37 -23.70
N ILE A 20 13.64 -11.56 -23.26
CA ILE A 20 12.29 -12.04 -22.97
C ILE A 20 11.65 -12.59 -24.25
N TYR A 21 11.76 -11.88 -25.37
CA TYR A 21 11.17 -12.29 -26.64
C TYR A 21 11.71 -13.65 -27.11
N ASP A 22 13.03 -13.83 -27.11
CA ASP A 22 13.69 -15.05 -27.57
C ASP A 22 13.38 -16.22 -26.64
N TYR A 23 13.33 -15.98 -25.32
CA TYR A 23 12.92 -16.99 -24.35
C TYR A 23 11.47 -17.45 -24.59
N LEU A 24 10.52 -16.52 -24.74
CA LEU A 24 9.12 -16.84 -24.99
C LEU A 24 8.92 -17.51 -26.35
N LYS A 25 9.69 -17.12 -27.36
CA LYS A 25 9.66 -17.72 -28.70
C LYS A 25 10.04 -19.20 -28.64
N LYS A 26 11.09 -19.53 -27.89
CA LYS A 26 11.48 -20.92 -27.65
C LYS A 26 10.47 -21.67 -26.79
N LEU A 27 9.92 -21.01 -25.77
CA LEU A 27 8.96 -21.63 -24.84
C LEU A 27 7.64 -22.04 -25.52
N PHE A 28 7.21 -21.27 -26.53
CA PHE A 28 5.92 -21.44 -27.22
C PHE A 28 6.08 -21.79 -28.71
N GLU A 29 7.23 -22.37 -29.11
CA GLU A 29 7.53 -22.69 -30.51
C GLU A 29 6.45 -23.61 -31.14
N ASP A 30 5.93 -24.56 -30.36
CA ASP A 30 4.92 -25.54 -30.80
C ASP A 30 3.47 -25.18 -30.39
N GLU A 31 3.23 -23.97 -29.86
CA GLU A 31 1.93 -23.58 -29.28
C GLU A 31 1.15 -22.63 -30.20
N GLU A 32 0.35 -23.18 -31.12
CA GLU A 32 -0.41 -22.42 -32.14
C GLU A 32 -1.35 -21.36 -31.58
N LYS A 33 -1.82 -21.53 -30.33
CA LYS A 33 -2.72 -20.57 -29.67
C LYS A 33 -1.99 -19.38 -29.07
N ILE A 34 -0.65 -19.36 -29.07
CA ILE A 34 0.15 -18.25 -28.54
C ILE A 34 0.84 -17.53 -29.71
N THR A 35 0.67 -16.21 -29.78
CA THR A 35 1.36 -15.35 -30.76
C THR A 35 2.25 -14.35 -30.04
N LEU A 36 3.43 -14.06 -30.59
CA LEU A 36 4.39 -13.11 -30.00
C LEU A 36 4.51 -11.86 -30.85
N GLU A 37 4.42 -10.70 -30.23
CA GLU A 37 4.61 -9.39 -30.84
C GLU A 37 5.79 -8.69 -30.13
N PHE A 38 6.81 -8.25 -30.87
CA PHE A 38 7.91 -7.47 -30.30
C PHE A 38 7.67 -5.97 -30.51
N ASN A 39 7.74 -5.21 -29.42
CA ASN A 39 7.72 -3.76 -29.42
C ASN A 39 9.08 -3.25 -28.91
N PRO A 40 9.84 -2.48 -29.70
CA PRO A 40 11.15 -1.98 -29.28
C PRO A 40 11.05 -0.89 -28.20
N ASN A 41 9.89 -0.26 -28.01
CA ASN A 41 9.71 0.75 -26.97
C ASN A 41 9.44 0.08 -25.62
N PRO A 42 9.84 0.72 -24.50
CA PRO A 42 9.52 0.21 -23.17
C PRO A 42 8.00 0.20 -22.94
N GLU A 43 7.58 -0.59 -21.95
CA GLU A 43 6.18 -0.62 -21.54
C GLU A 43 5.78 0.79 -21.03
N PRO A 44 4.66 1.36 -21.52
CA PRO A 44 4.35 2.78 -21.30
C PRO A 44 4.02 3.17 -19.85
N ARG A 45 3.60 2.24 -18.98
CA ARG A 45 3.15 2.54 -17.61
C ARG A 45 4.31 2.66 -16.63
N LEU A 46 5.22 1.69 -16.63
CA LEU A 46 6.39 1.67 -15.73
C LEU A 46 7.71 2.00 -16.43
N SER A 47 7.71 2.14 -17.75
CA SER A 47 8.93 2.30 -18.56
C SER A 47 9.93 1.16 -18.39
N LEU A 48 9.44 -0.02 -18.01
CA LEU A 48 10.25 -1.23 -17.83
C LEU A 48 10.11 -2.17 -19.04
N PRO A 49 11.16 -2.87 -19.44
CA PRO A 49 11.03 -4.04 -20.30
C PRO A 49 10.12 -5.09 -19.68
N GLY A 50 9.43 -5.88 -20.49
CA GLY A 50 8.51 -6.89 -19.96
C GLY A 50 7.60 -7.47 -21.03
N VAL A 51 6.61 -8.25 -20.61
CA VAL A 51 5.60 -8.83 -21.48
C VAL A 51 4.19 -8.54 -20.95
N LYS A 52 3.33 -8.05 -21.83
CA LYS A 52 1.88 -7.89 -21.60
C LYS A 52 1.13 -9.09 -22.15
N ILE A 53 0.16 -9.59 -21.39
CA ILE A 53 -0.68 -10.72 -21.81
C ILE A 53 -1.95 -10.19 -22.49
N ASP A 54 -1.97 -10.26 -23.81
CA ASP A 54 -3.09 -9.93 -24.69
C ASP A 54 -3.67 -8.53 -24.41
N ASN A 55 -5.00 -8.40 -24.42
CA ASN A 55 -5.68 -7.14 -24.12
C ASN A 55 -5.92 -6.94 -22.61
N SER A 56 -5.32 -7.77 -21.75
CA SER A 56 -5.38 -7.59 -20.28
C SER A 56 -4.38 -6.54 -19.81
N GLU A 57 -4.57 -5.97 -18.62
CA GLU A 57 -3.58 -5.09 -17.98
C GLU A 57 -2.65 -5.88 -17.03
N ILE A 58 -2.25 -7.10 -17.43
CA ILE A 58 -1.30 -7.93 -16.68
C ILE A 58 0.05 -7.93 -17.39
N TYR A 59 1.08 -7.52 -16.66
CA TYR A 59 2.45 -7.33 -17.11
C TYR A 59 3.42 -8.16 -16.28
N PHE A 60 4.38 -8.80 -16.94
CA PHE A 60 5.53 -9.43 -16.30
C PHE A 60 6.81 -8.72 -16.74
N HIS A 61 7.43 -8.00 -15.80
CA HIS A 61 8.76 -7.43 -15.90
C HIS A 61 9.74 -8.42 -15.29
N ALA A 62 9.88 -9.56 -15.96
CA ALA A 62 10.74 -10.66 -15.58
C ALA A 62 10.93 -11.59 -16.78
N ILE A 63 11.93 -12.48 -16.71
CA ILE A 63 11.98 -13.64 -17.62
C ILE A 63 11.27 -14.79 -16.89
N PRO A 64 10.07 -15.22 -17.34
CA PRO A 64 9.24 -16.15 -16.59
C PRO A 64 9.86 -17.55 -16.55
N LYS A 65 10.69 -17.78 -15.55
CA LYS A 65 11.44 -19.02 -15.28
C LYS A 65 11.06 -19.53 -13.89
N GLN A 66 11.29 -20.82 -13.65
CA GLN A 66 11.10 -21.44 -12.33
C GLN A 66 9.69 -21.16 -11.76
N ASN A 67 9.59 -20.66 -10.52
CA ASN A 67 8.31 -20.38 -9.85
C ASN A 67 7.45 -19.35 -10.60
N GLU A 68 8.07 -18.41 -11.30
CA GLU A 68 7.35 -17.39 -12.06
C GLU A 68 6.73 -17.94 -13.34
N LEU A 69 7.34 -18.97 -13.95
CA LEU A 69 6.80 -19.62 -15.14
C LEU A 69 5.38 -20.15 -14.86
N GLU A 70 5.16 -20.78 -13.71
CA GLU A 70 3.85 -21.31 -13.34
C GLU A 70 2.81 -20.19 -13.19
N SER A 71 3.16 -19.09 -12.52
CA SER A 71 2.30 -17.91 -12.40
C SER A 71 2.01 -17.26 -13.76
N PHE A 72 3.02 -17.19 -14.64
CA PHE A 72 2.87 -16.63 -15.98
C PHE A 72 1.89 -17.46 -16.83
N ILE A 73 2.03 -18.79 -16.80
CA ILE A 73 1.13 -19.71 -17.50
C ILE A 73 -0.29 -19.65 -16.93
N LYS A 74 -0.43 -19.56 -15.61
CA LYS A 74 -1.73 -19.36 -14.98
C LYS A 74 -2.37 -18.04 -15.40
N ALA A 75 -1.61 -16.96 -15.48
CA ALA A 75 -2.10 -15.67 -15.95
C ALA A 75 -2.60 -15.76 -17.41
N ILE A 76 -1.88 -16.44 -18.30
CA ILE A 76 -2.35 -16.72 -19.67
C ILE A 76 -3.70 -17.43 -19.67
N LYS A 77 -3.87 -18.47 -18.85
CA LYS A 77 -5.15 -19.20 -18.72
C LYS A 77 -6.27 -18.29 -18.22
N ILE A 78 -6.02 -17.48 -17.20
CA ILE A 78 -6.98 -16.51 -16.65
C ILE A 78 -7.41 -15.52 -17.74
N VAL A 79 -6.47 -14.97 -18.50
CA VAL A 79 -6.77 -14.02 -19.58
C VAL A 79 -7.53 -14.69 -20.73
N ALA A 80 -7.24 -15.96 -21.03
CA ALA A 80 -7.99 -16.74 -22.01
C ALA A 80 -9.44 -17.02 -21.58
N GLU A 81 -9.70 -17.15 -20.29
CA GLU A 81 -11.05 -17.28 -19.73
C GLU A 81 -11.85 -15.98 -19.71
N GLY A 82 -11.17 -14.83 -19.82
CA GLY A 82 -11.77 -13.50 -19.81
C GLY A 82 -11.52 -12.76 -18.50
N VAL A 83 -11.04 -11.53 -18.64
CA VAL A 83 -10.77 -10.59 -17.54
C VAL A 83 -11.57 -9.32 -17.72
N LYS A 84 -11.76 -8.59 -16.63
CA LYS A 84 -12.44 -7.28 -16.66
C LYS A 84 -11.45 -6.24 -17.22
N GLY A 85 -11.82 -5.61 -18.33
CA GLY A 85 -11.02 -4.54 -18.94
C GLY A 85 -11.09 -3.22 -18.16
N GLY A 86 -10.14 -2.33 -18.45
CA GLY A 86 -10.02 -0.99 -17.86
C GLY A 86 -8.90 -0.88 -16.83
N SER A 87 -8.49 0.35 -16.51
CA SER A 87 -7.52 0.66 -15.46
C SER A 87 -8.26 1.09 -14.19
N GLY A 88 -8.67 0.13 -13.36
CA GLY A 88 -9.31 0.41 -12.08
C GLY A 88 -8.27 0.75 -11.01
N ILE A 89 -7.50 -0.25 -10.58
CA ILE A 89 -6.44 -0.08 -9.57
C ILE A 89 -5.11 -0.62 -10.10
N ARG A 90 -4.03 0.12 -9.87
CA ARG A 90 -2.66 -0.35 -10.15
C ARG A 90 -2.16 -1.18 -8.99
N ILE A 91 -1.56 -2.31 -9.33
CA ILE A 91 -0.92 -3.24 -8.40
C ILE A 91 0.48 -3.52 -8.91
N ILE A 92 1.50 -3.37 -8.04
CA ILE A 92 2.88 -3.73 -8.35
C ILE A 92 3.32 -4.79 -7.35
N THR A 93 3.66 -5.98 -7.82
CA THR A 93 4.17 -7.07 -6.99
C THR A 93 5.64 -7.31 -7.33
N PHE A 94 6.51 -7.01 -6.39
CA PHE A 94 7.93 -7.33 -6.45
C PHE A 94 8.15 -8.78 -6.07
N VAL A 95 8.87 -9.51 -6.93
CA VAL A 95 9.20 -10.93 -6.78
C VAL A 95 10.70 -11.13 -6.96
N ALA A 96 11.18 -12.34 -6.71
CA ALA A 96 12.53 -12.74 -7.07
C ALA A 96 12.53 -14.21 -7.51
N PRO A 97 13.54 -14.64 -8.29
CA PRO A 97 13.74 -16.04 -8.62
C PRO A 97 13.77 -16.92 -7.36
N VAL A 98 13.20 -18.13 -7.45
CA VAL A 98 13.17 -19.13 -6.36
C VAL A 98 12.40 -18.71 -5.09
N CYS A 99 11.76 -17.53 -5.06
CA CYS A 99 10.94 -17.10 -3.93
C CYS A 99 9.76 -18.07 -3.68
N PRO A 100 9.64 -18.70 -2.50
CA PRO A 100 8.61 -19.72 -2.25
C PRO A 100 7.20 -19.12 -2.14
N ASN A 101 7.10 -17.87 -1.69
CA ASN A 101 5.82 -17.21 -1.36
C ASN A 101 5.32 -16.28 -2.48
N CYS A 102 6.15 -15.96 -3.47
CA CYS A 102 5.82 -14.99 -4.51
C CYS A 102 4.71 -15.52 -5.43
N ARG A 103 4.78 -16.81 -5.80
CA ARG A 103 3.75 -17.46 -6.63
C ARG A 103 2.35 -17.31 -6.04
N ALA A 104 2.19 -17.61 -4.74
CA ALA A 104 0.90 -17.53 -4.07
C ALA A 104 0.28 -16.13 -4.16
N THR A 105 1.10 -15.09 -4.02
CA THR A 105 0.68 -13.68 -4.08
C THR A 105 0.28 -13.28 -5.50
N VAL A 106 1.15 -13.54 -6.49
CA VAL A 106 0.89 -13.23 -7.90
C VAL A 106 -0.37 -13.94 -8.40
N ASP A 107 -0.51 -15.22 -8.08
CA ASP A 107 -1.67 -16.04 -8.45
C ASP A 107 -2.98 -15.53 -7.84
N SER A 108 -2.92 -15.12 -6.56
CA SER A 108 -4.07 -14.56 -5.82
C SER A 108 -4.56 -13.28 -6.47
N ILE A 109 -3.64 -12.37 -6.80
CA ILE A 109 -3.96 -11.09 -7.44
C ILE A 109 -4.47 -11.30 -8.88
N ASN A 110 -3.78 -12.09 -9.70
CA ASN A 110 -4.16 -12.30 -11.10
C ASN A 110 -5.55 -12.91 -11.24
N THR A 111 -5.96 -13.78 -10.31
CA THR A 111 -7.30 -14.39 -10.33
C THR A 111 -8.40 -13.35 -10.15
N LEU A 112 -8.12 -12.27 -9.41
CA LEU A 112 -9.06 -11.17 -9.17
C LEU A 112 -9.26 -10.27 -10.40
N ALA A 113 -8.39 -10.36 -11.42
CA ALA A 113 -8.57 -9.66 -12.70
C ALA A 113 -9.85 -10.06 -13.44
N ARG A 114 -10.45 -11.22 -13.10
CA ARG A 114 -11.76 -11.64 -13.64
C ARG A 114 -12.93 -10.85 -13.05
N LYS A 115 -12.78 -10.32 -11.83
CA LYS A 115 -13.83 -9.64 -11.07
C LYS A 115 -13.64 -8.12 -11.05
N TYR A 116 -12.40 -7.67 -10.99
CA TYR A 116 -12.01 -6.27 -10.88
C TYR A 116 -11.12 -5.85 -12.05
N ALA A 117 -11.24 -4.59 -12.45
CA ALA A 117 -10.35 -3.99 -13.44
C ALA A 117 -9.02 -3.66 -12.75
N ILE A 118 -8.02 -4.53 -12.89
CA ILE A 118 -6.71 -4.37 -12.25
C ILE A 118 -5.61 -4.24 -13.29
N GLU A 119 -4.69 -3.32 -13.05
CA GLU A 119 -3.43 -3.16 -13.77
C GLU A 119 -2.33 -3.77 -12.90
N HIS A 120 -1.93 -5.02 -13.17
CA HIS A 120 -0.99 -5.77 -12.33
C HIS A 120 0.37 -5.90 -13.00
N HIS A 121 1.39 -5.34 -12.38
CA HIS A 121 2.79 -5.44 -12.77
C HIS A 121 3.52 -6.40 -11.82
N VAL A 122 3.97 -7.54 -12.34
CA VAL A 122 4.86 -8.45 -11.63
C VAL A 122 6.30 -8.07 -11.99
N VAL A 123 7.10 -7.66 -11.02
CA VAL A 123 8.45 -7.11 -11.24
C VAL A 123 9.48 -7.98 -10.53
N ASP A 124 10.42 -8.54 -11.28
CA ASP A 124 11.58 -9.22 -10.69
C ASP A 124 12.56 -8.17 -10.12
N ALA A 125 12.62 -8.11 -8.78
CA ALA A 125 13.46 -7.18 -8.05
C ALA A 125 14.96 -7.44 -8.26
N THR A 126 15.35 -8.66 -8.67
CA THR A 126 16.75 -9.01 -9.01
C THR A 126 17.13 -8.60 -10.42
N MET A 127 16.16 -8.40 -11.30
CA MET A 127 16.37 -7.85 -12.64
C MET A 127 16.32 -6.33 -12.65
N PHE A 128 15.46 -5.75 -11.78
CA PHE A 128 15.18 -4.32 -11.73
C PHE A 128 15.51 -3.73 -10.35
N HIS A 129 16.75 -3.93 -9.88
CA HIS A 129 17.21 -3.48 -8.55
C HIS A 129 16.94 -2.00 -8.30
N ASP A 130 17.36 -1.10 -9.19
CA ASP A 130 17.15 0.35 -9.04
C ASP A 130 15.66 0.72 -8.94
N PHE A 131 14.80 -0.03 -9.63
CA PHE A 131 13.35 0.19 -9.55
C PHE A 131 12.81 -0.28 -8.20
N ALA A 132 13.24 -1.45 -7.71
CA ALA A 132 12.85 -1.97 -6.39
C ALA A 132 13.36 -1.08 -5.24
N GLU A 133 14.61 -0.62 -5.32
CA GLU A 133 15.23 0.26 -4.32
C GLU A 133 14.50 1.60 -4.20
N ARG A 134 14.12 2.21 -5.34
CA ARG A 134 13.32 3.45 -5.34
C ARG A 134 11.93 3.29 -4.71
N HIS A 135 11.41 2.07 -4.63
CA HIS A 135 10.17 1.75 -3.91
C HIS A 135 10.41 1.30 -2.46
N GLY A 136 11.67 1.34 -1.98
CA GLY A 136 12.05 0.90 -0.64
C GLY A 136 11.84 -0.59 -0.40
N VAL A 137 11.94 -1.43 -1.45
CA VAL A 137 11.71 -2.88 -1.36
C VAL A 137 12.95 -3.55 -0.80
N MET A 138 12.83 -4.12 0.40
CA MET A 138 13.92 -4.85 1.08
C MET A 138 13.75 -6.37 1.03
N SER A 139 12.52 -6.84 0.77
CA SER A 139 12.17 -8.25 0.77
C SER A 139 11.06 -8.54 -0.24
N VAL A 140 10.93 -9.81 -0.62
CA VAL A 140 9.90 -10.27 -1.56
C VAL A 140 9.10 -11.45 -0.97
N PRO A 141 7.81 -11.58 -1.31
CA PRO A 141 7.03 -10.63 -2.11
C PRO A 141 6.75 -9.33 -1.36
N THR A 142 6.85 -8.21 -2.06
CA THR A 142 6.31 -6.92 -1.60
C THR A 142 5.31 -6.45 -2.65
N THR A 143 4.07 -6.20 -2.23
CA THR A 143 2.99 -5.78 -3.13
C THR A 143 2.50 -4.39 -2.74
N PHE A 144 2.35 -3.53 -3.74
CA PHE A 144 1.65 -2.26 -3.63
C PHE A 144 0.28 -2.40 -4.29
N ILE A 145 -0.81 -2.16 -3.55
CA ILE A 145 -2.18 -2.07 -4.08
C ILE A 145 -2.62 -0.61 -3.95
N GLY A 146 -2.61 0.12 -5.07
CA GLY A 146 -2.71 1.58 -5.02
C GLY A 146 -1.58 2.18 -4.20
N LYS A 147 -1.94 2.82 -3.07
CA LYS A 147 -1.00 3.45 -2.13
C LYS A 147 -0.60 2.55 -0.96
N MET A 148 -1.26 1.41 -0.81
CA MET A 148 -1.05 0.51 0.31
C MET A 148 0.08 -0.47 0.01
N ARG A 149 1.07 -0.54 0.91
CA ARG A 149 2.19 -1.48 0.84
C ARG A 149 1.95 -2.70 1.73
N PHE A 150 2.25 -3.88 1.19
CA PHE A 150 2.15 -5.17 1.87
C PHE A 150 3.46 -5.95 1.70
N VAL A 151 4.03 -6.42 2.82
CA VAL A 151 5.21 -7.27 2.83
C VAL A 151 4.79 -8.70 3.19
N GLY A 152 5.25 -9.67 2.40
CA GLY A 152 4.89 -11.08 2.57
C GLY A 152 3.67 -11.51 1.74
N ALA A 153 3.25 -12.74 1.96
CA ALA A 153 2.24 -13.38 1.11
C ALA A 153 0.84 -12.80 1.32
N LEU A 154 0.13 -12.51 0.22
CA LEU A 154 -1.30 -12.15 0.25
C LEU A 154 -2.16 -13.35 -0.17
N THR A 155 -3.15 -13.68 0.66
CA THR A 155 -4.19 -14.64 0.30
C THR A 155 -5.20 -13.98 -0.65
N PRO A 156 -5.98 -14.76 -1.43
CA PRO A 156 -7.00 -14.20 -2.32
C PRO A 156 -8.02 -13.31 -1.59
N SER A 157 -8.48 -13.71 -0.40
CA SER A 157 -9.44 -12.96 0.39
C SER A 157 -8.88 -11.63 0.89
N LYS A 158 -7.62 -11.61 1.37
CA LYS A 158 -6.95 -10.38 1.78
C LYS A 158 -6.69 -9.46 0.59
N ALA A 159 -6.17 -10.00 -0.51
CA ALA A 159 -5.93 -9.23 -1.74
C ALA A 159 -7.24 -8.60 -2.25
N GLU A 160 -8.35 -9.34 -2.25
CA GLU A 160 -9.65 -8.83 -2.65
C GLU A 160 -10.15 -7.71 -1.74
N LYS A 161 -10.04 -7.87 -0.41
CA LYS A 161 -10.39 -6.84 0.56
C LYS A 161 -9.65 -5.54 0.22
N TRP A 162 -8.32 -5.59 0.15
CA TRP A 162 -7.50 -4.40 -0.08
C TRP A 162 -7.67 -3.79 -1.47
N ILE A 163 -7.96 -4.60 -2.49
CA ILE A 163 -8.31 -4.07 -3.82
C ILE A 163 -9.60 -3.25 -3.73
N ARG A 164 -10.63 -3.77 -3.05
CA ARG A 164 -11.90 -3.05 -2.88
C ARG A 164 -11.71 -1.76 -2.09
N ASP A 165 -10.96 -1.83 -1.00
CA ASP A 165 -10.74 -0.68 -0.12
C ASP A 165 -9.93 0.40 -0.86
N ALA A 166 -8.89 0.01 -1.63
CA ALA A 166 -8.14 0.90 -2.51
C ALA A 166 -9.02 1.58 -3.56
N MET A 167 -9.94 0.83 -4.19
CA MET A 167 -10.86 1.38 -5.20
C MET A 167 -11.85 2.39 -4.59
N ASN A 168 -12.20 2.22 -3.32
CA ASN A 168 -13.07 3.13 -2.59
C ASN A 168 -12.33 4.27 -1.88
N ARG A 169 -10.99 4.27 -1.94
CA ARG A 169 -10.12 5.17 -1.16
C ARG A 169 -10.41 5.10 0.35
N ASP A 170 -10.73 3.90 0.83
CA ASP A 170 -10.89 3.62 2.25
C ASP A 170 -9.58 3.03 2.78
N TYR A 171 -8.94 3.76 3.70
CA TYR A 171 -7.63 3.41 4.26
C TYR A 171 -7.69 3.13 5.76
N ARG A 172 -8.87 3.18 6.39
CA ARG A 172 -8.98 3.11 7.85
C ARG A 172 -8.41 1.82 8.40
N ASP A 173 -8.87 0.68 7.88
CA ASP A 173 -8.39 -0.63 8.30
C ASP A 173 -6.90 -0.83 8.02
N TYR A 174 -6.42 -0.33 6.87
CA TYR A 174 -5.01 -0.43 6.51
C TYR A 174 -4.14 0.33 7.51
N ILE A 175 -4.52 1.56 7.84
CA ILE A 175 -3.80 2.38 8.81
C ILE A 175 -3.85 1.71 10.18
N ILE A 176 -5.01 1.20 10.63
CA ILE A 176 -5.13 0.48 11.91
C ILE A 176 -4.17 -0.71 11.97
N GLU A 177 -4.15 -1.56 10.93
CA GLU A 177 -3.24 -2.72 10.88
C GLU A 177 -1.77 -2.29 10.97
N LYS A 178 -1.39 -1.22 10.24
CA LYS A 178 -0.01 -0.71 10.20
C LYS A 178 0.42 -0.01 11.49
N LEU A 179 -0.49 0.72 12.13
CA LEU A 179 -0.24 1.31 13.44
C LEU A 179 -0.03 0.23 14.50
N ALA A 180 -0.86 -0.81 14.50
CA ALA A 180 -0.76 -1.92 15.43
C ALA A 180 0.55 -2.73 15.25
N SER A 181 1.07 -2.82 14.03
CA SER A 181 2.35 -3.49 13.72
C SER A 181 3.58 -2.58 13.87
N GLY A 182 3.40 -1.28 14.15
CA GLY A 182 4.49 -0.32 14.28
C GLY A 182 5.12 0.12 12.96
N GLU A 183 4.43 -0.09 11.84
CA GLU A 183 4.88 0.29 10.48
C GLU A 183 4.63 1.78 10.19
N ILE A 184 5.23 2.66 11.00
CA ILE A 184 5.01 4.11 10.99
C ILE A 184 5.29 4.74 9.61
N GLU A 185 6.34 4.33 8.91
CA GLU A 185 6.70 4.90 7.60
C GLU A 185 5.64 4.62 6.52
N ASP A 186 4.99 3.44 6.56
CA ASP A 186 3.89 3.12 5.65
C ASP A 186 2.67 4.01 5.93
N VAL A 187 2.38 4.28 7.22
CA VAL A 187 1.29 5.17 7.61
C VAL A 187 1.60 6.62 7.25
N LYS A 188 2.82 7.10 7.49
CA LYS A 188 3.24 8.46 7.08
C LYS A 188 3.06 8.67 5.59
N ALA A 189 3.53 7.73 4.77
CA ALA A 189 3.44 7.82 3.32
C ALA A 189 2.00 8.01 2.85
N ILE A 190 1.07 7.19 3.34
CA ILE A 190 -0.33 7.27 2.91
C ILE A 190 -1.07 8.45 3.52
N VAL A 191 -0.80 8.81 4.78
CA VAL A 191 -1.46 9.93 5.45
C VAL A 191 -1.08 11.27 4.81
N VAL A 192 0.19 11.44 4.43
CA VAL A 192 0.64 12.65 3.72
C VAL A 192 0.06 12.71 2.32
N GLU A 193 0.18 11.63 1.55
CA GLU A 193 -0.26 11.62 0.16
C GLU A 193 -1.78 11.80 0.01
N GLU A 194 -2.56 11.12 0.86
CA GLU A 194 -4.03 11.16 0.82
C GLU A 194 -4.64 12.20 1.78
N LYS A 195 -3.80 13.00 2.46
CA LYS A 195 -4.20 14.07 3.40
C LYS A 195 -5.11 13.59 4.53
N LEU A 196 -4.77 12.47 5.15
CA LEU A 196 -5.59 11.76 6.14
C LEU A 196 -5.32 12.19 7.59
N GLY A 197 -4.95 13.46 7.81
CA GLY A 197 -4.64 13.97 9.14
C GLY A 197 -5.79 13.82 10.14
N GLU A 198 -7.03 14.15 9.73
CA GLU A 198 -8.21 13.97 10.59
C GLU A 198 -8.41 12.50 10.97
N LEU A 199 -8.26 11.57 10.02
CA LEU A 199 -8.36 10.13 10.30
C LEU A 199 -7.27 9.66 11.27
N LEU A 200 -6.03 10.11 11.10
CA LEU A 200 -4.93 9.76 12.00
C LEU A 200 -5.22 10.26 13.43
N GLY A 201 -5.70 11.50 13.59
CA GLY A 201 -6.09 12.02 14.89
C GLY A 201 -7.30 11.30 15.51
N GLU A 202 -8.29 10.90 14.71
CA GLU A 202 -9.42 10.08 15.18
C GLU A 202 -8.97 8.72 15.74
N LEU A 203 -7.92 8.12 15.16
CA LEU A 203 -7.39 6.83 15.63
C LEU A 203 -6.67 6.93 16.98
N MET A 204 -6.38 8.13 17.48
CA MET A 204 -5.99 8.33 18.88
C MET A 204 -7.17 8.15 19.85
N GLY A 205 -8.40 8.02 19.36
CA GLY A 205 -9.56 7.59 20.13
C GLY A 205 -9.83 6.09 20.06
N HIS A 206 -8.95 5.29 19.43
CA HIS A 206 -9.19 3.86 19.24
C HIS A 206 -9.15 3.09 20.57
N GLU A 207 -9.95 2.02 20.70
CA GLU A 207 -10.06 1.25 21.95
C GLU A 207 -8.73 0.55 22.32
N GLU A 208 -8.04 0.03 21.31
CA GLU A 208 -6.75 -0.62 21.49
C GLU A 208 -5.63 0.40 21.66
N PHE A 209 -4.95 0.34 22.81
CA PHE A 209 -3.84 1.25 23.13
C PHE A 209 -2.71 1.21 22.11
N ILE A 210 -2.41 0.05 21.52
CA ILE A 210 -1.32 -0.08 20.54
C ILE A 210 -1.59 0.75 19.28
N VAL A 211 -2.86 0.86 18.85
CA VAL A 211 -3.27 1.69 17.72
C VAL A 211 -3.14 3.17 18.07
N ARG A 212 -3.58 3.57 19.28
CA ARG A 212 -3.43 4.95 19.75
C ARG A 212 -1.97 5.37 19.81
N LEU A 213 -1.13 4.55 20.43
CA LEU A 213 0.31 4.79 20.54
C LEU A 213 0.96 4.92 19.17
N GLY A 214 0.62 4.05 18.23
CA GLY A 214 1.08 4.15 16.85
C GLY A 214 0.64 5.47 16.20
N ALA A 215 -0.63 5.88 16.37
CA ALA A 215 -1.17 7.11 15.80
C ALA A 215 -0.44 8.35 16.35
N MET A 216 -0.18 8.36 17.65
CA MET A 216 0.57 9.41 18.36
C MET A 216 2.01 9.52 17.83
N ALA A 217 2.73 8.40 17.80
CA ALA A 217 4.10 8.35 17.29
C ALA A 217 4.18 8.76 15.80
N THR A 218 3.18 8.37 15.01
CA THR A 218 3.08 8.77 13.60
C THR A 218 2.84 10.28 13.47
N ALA A 219 1.93 10.85 14.27
CA ALA A 219 1.63 12.27 14.24
C ALA A 219 2.82 13.12 14.69
N GLU A 220 3.56 12.69 15.72
CA GLU A 220 4.82 13.31 16.14
C GLU A 220 5.85 13.30 15.00
N ALA A 221 6.02 12.16 14.32
CA ALA A 221 6.91 12.04 13.17
C ALA A 221 6.48 12.87 11.94
N LEU A 222 5.30 13.48 11.97
CA LEU A 222 4.72 14.32 10.93
C LEU A 222 4.67 15.81 11.30
N GLU A 223 5.30 16.27 12.39
CA GLU A 223 5.27 17.67 12.86
C GLU A 223 5.59 18.70 11.74
N GLY A 224 6.46 18.35 10.78
CA GLY A 224 6.80 19.20 9.63
C GLY A 224 5.71 19.30 8.53
N GLU A 225 4.73 18.41 8.51
CA GLU A 225 3.70 18.28 7.47
C GLU A 225 2.45 19.09 7.83
N LYS A 226 2.56 20.43 7.74
CA LYS A 226 1.56 21.40 8.24
C LYS A 226 0.11 21.03 7.95
N GLU A 227 -0.24 20.72 6.70
CA GLU A 227 -1.62 20.42 6.31
C GLU A 227 -2.17 19.17 7.02
N VAL A 228 -1.34 18.13 7.17
CA VAL A 228 -1.69 16.90 7.87
C VAL A 228 -1.83 17.17 9.37
N VAL A 229 -0.88 17.89 9.96
CA VAL A 229 -0.87 18.22 11.39
C VAL A 229 -2.11 19.04 11.78
N GLU A 230 -2.55 19.99 10.95
CA GLU A 230 -3.81 20.70 11.18
C GLU A 230 -5.02 19.75 11.23
N GLY A 231 -5.06 18.76 10.33
CA GLY A 231 -6.07 17.71 10.37
C GLY A 231 -6.03 16.89 11.65
N VAL A 232 -4.83 16.49 12.09
CA VAL A 232 -4.63 15.77 13.36
C VAL A 232 -5.14 16.59 14.53
N LYS A 233 -4.68 17.84 14.68
CA LYS A 233 -5.11 18.75 15.77
C LYS A 233 -6.63 18.89 15.84
N LYS A 234 -7.29 19.08 14.69
CA LYS A 234 -8.75 19.20 14.61
C LYS A 234 -9.47 17.96 15.16
N ALA A 235 -8.96 16.76 14.90
CA ALA A 235 -9.54 15.53 15.44
C ALA A 235 -9.21 15.36 16.93
N VAL A 236 -7.96 15.63 17.34
CA VAL A 236 -7.49 15.49 18.71
C VAL A 236 -8.22 16.44 19.68
N ARG A 237 -8.53 17.68 19.28
CA ARG A 237 -9.36 18.62 20.08
C ARG A 237 -10.69 18.00 20.51
N LYS A 238 -11.34 17.24 19.61
CA LYS A 238 -12.61 16.56 19.92
C LYS A 238 -12.43 15.45 20.96
N LEU A 239 -11.25 14.86 21.06
CA LEU A 239 -10.93 13.80 22.02
C LEU A 239 -10.71 14.33 23.44
N LEU A 240 -10.50 15.63 23.63
CA LEU A 240 -10.41 16.24 24.96
C LEU A 240 -11.70 16.07 25.78
N THR A 241 -12.85 15.82 25.15
CA THR A 241 -14.12 15.56 25.83
C THR A 241 -14.53 14.08 25.80
N HIS A 242 -13.61 13.17 25.47
CA HIS A 242 -13.92 11.74 25.40
C HIS A 242 -14.29 11.17 26.78
N GLU A 243 -15.18 10.17 26.82
CA GLU A 243 -15.64 9.57 28.09
C GLU A 243 -14.51 8.86 28.85
N ASP A 244 -13.63 8.17 28.11
CA ASP A 244 -12.43 7.53 28.64
C ASP A 244 -11.34 8.55 28.95
N ALA A 245 -11.00 8.69 30.23
CA ALA A 245 -9.95 9.58 30.71
C ALA A 245 -8.58 9.29 30.08
N ARG A 246 -8.29 8.04 29.70
CA ARG A 246 -7.01 7.67 29.06
C ARG A 246 -6.88 8.30 27.67
N ILE A 247 -7.97 8.35 26.91
CA ILE A 247 -8.01 9.02 25.61
C ILE A 247 -7.87 10.53 25.78
N ARG A 248 -8.47 11.11 26.84
CA ARG A 248 -8.27 12.52 27.17
C ARG A 248 -6.82 12.85 27.54
N GLU A 249 -6.17 11.98 28.31
CA GLU A 249 -4.73 12.08 28.63
C GLU A 249 -3.88 12.07 27.35
N ASP A 250 -4.08 11.06 26.49
CA ASP A 250 -3.38 10.93 25.20
C ASP A 250 -3.60 12.18 24.31
N ALA A 251 -4.84 12.68 24.24
CA ALA A 251 -5.20 13.86 23.45
C ALA A 251 -4.55 15.16 23.98
N ALA A 252 -4.58 15.37 25.30
CA ALA A 252 -3.94 16.53 25.92
C ALA A 252 -2.42 16.54 25.65
N MET A 253 -1.76 15.38 25.80
CA MET A 253 -0.34 15.24 25.50
C MET A 253 -0.03 15.55 24.04
N MET A 254 -0.84 15.05 23.10
CA MET A 254 -0.62 15.33 21.68
C MET A 254 -0.83 16.80 21.30
N LEU A 255 -1.77 17.52 21.93
CA LEU A 255 -1.85 18.97 21.75
C LEU A 255 -0.66 19.70 22.38
N GLY A 256 -0.10 19.18 23.47
CA GLY A 256 1.18 19.67 24.02
C GLY A 256 2.33 19.59 23.02
N MET A 257 2.34 18.54 22.17
CA MET A 257 3.37 18.30 21.15
C MET A 257 3.09 18.98 19.81
N LEU A 258 1.84 19.11 19.38
CA LEU A 258 1.50 19.57 18.02
C LEU A 258 0.70 20.87 18.01
N GLY A 259 -0.03 21.14 19.09
CA GLY A 259 -0.90 22.29 19.27
C GLY A 259 -0.14 23.60 19.48
N GLY A 260 -0.90 24.68 19.59
CA GLY A 260 -0.40 26.04 19.79
C GLY A 260 -1.24 26.81 20.80
N GLU A 261 -0.99 28.11 20.93
CA GLU A 261 -1.70 28.99 21.88
C GLU A 261 -3.24 28.91 21.76
N GLU A 262 -3.79 28.58 20.59
CA GLU A 262 -5.24 28.38 20.42
C GLU A 262 -5.83 27.23 21.26
N ASP A 263 -5.00 26.26 21.66
CA ASP A 263 -5.40 25.06 22.40
C ASP A 263 -5.37 25.27 23.93
N VAL A 264 -4.66 26.29 24.41
CA VAL A 264 -4.37 26.51 25.84
C VAL A 264 -5.65 26.62 26.66
N LYS A 265 -6.67 27.32 26.14
CA LYS A 265 -7.94 27.51 26.86
C LYS A 265 -8.66 26.18 27.12
N GLU A 266 -8.66 25.27 26.14
CA GLU A 266 -9.31 23.96 26.31
C GLU A 266 -8.53 23.09 27.29
N LEU A 267 -7.20 23.15 27.26
CA LEU A 267 -6.33 22.46 28.22
C LEU A 267 -6.48 23.00 29.65
N GLU A 268 -6.60 24.32 29.84
CA GLU A 268 -6.83 24.93 31.16
C GLU A 268 -8.17 24.51 31.79
N ASN A 269 -9.19 24.23 30.98
CA ASN A 269 -10.44 23.65 31.48
C ASN A 269 -10.20 22.25 32.06
N LEU A 270 -9.42 21.40 31.37
CA LEU A 270 -9.06 20.06 31.87
C LEU A 270 -8.22 20.13 33.15
N ILE A 271 -7.33 21.12 33.28
CA ILE A 271 -6.57 21.35 34.53
C ILE A 271 -7.52 21.59 35.70
N SER A 272 -8.61 22.33 35.47
CA SER A 272 -9.59 22.69 36.49
C SER A 272 -10.46 21.50 36.93
N GLU A 273 -10.61 20.46 36.10
CA GLU A 273 -11.32 19.23 36.45
C GLU A 273 -10.56 18.35 37.46
N GLY A 274 -9.23 18.47 37.50
CA GLY A 274 -8.35 17.71 38.38
C GLY A 274 -8.14 16.25 37.95
N GLY A 275 -7.37 15.50 38.76
CA GLY A 275 -7.00 14.11 38.44
C GLY A 275 -5.91 14.00 37.38
N ARG A 276 -5.69 12.79 36.86
CA ARG A 276 -4.57 12.49 35.95
C ARG A 276 -4.61 13.29 34.64
N VAL A 277 -5.80 13.53 34.09
CA VAL A 277 -5.98 14.33 32.86
C VAL A 277 -5.48 15.76 33.06
N ALA A 278 -5.70 16.34 34.25
CA ALA A 278 -5.23 17.68 34.59
C ALA A 278 -3.70 17.79 34.62
N ASP A 279 -3.00 16.71 34.98
CA ASP A 279 -1.53 16.69 34.99
C ASP A 279 -0.99 16.72 33.56
N SER A 280 -1.52 15.86 32.67
CA SER A 280 -1.16 15.88 31.24
C SER A 280 -1.50 17.20 30.56
N ALA A 281 -2.64 17.81 30.90
CA ALA A 281 -3.03 19.12 30.37
C ALA A 281 -2.10 20.25 30.84
N ARG A 282 -1.60 20.19 32.08
CA ARG A 282 -0.64 21.17 32.61
C ARG A 282 0.69 21.07 31.88
N GLU A 283 1.21 19.87 31.72
CA GLU A 283 2.44 19.61 30.94
C GLU A 283 2.27 20.11 29.49
N ALA A 284 1.13 19.84 28.87
CA ALA A 284 0.84 20.31 27.52
C ALA A 284 0.85 21.84 27.38
N VAL A 285 0.25 22.57 28.33
CA VAL A 285 0.28 24.05 28.35
C VAL A 285 1.69 24.58 28.55
N GLU A 286 2.48 23.95 29.43
CA GLU A 286 3.88 24.31 29.64
C GLU A 286 4.70 24.11 28.35
N GLU A 287 4.50 23.00 27.64
CA GLU A 287 5.19 22.71 26.38
C GLU A 287 4.80 23.66 25.24
N ILE A 288 3.52 24.00 25.09
CA ILE A 288 3.07 25.01 24.11
C ILE A 288 3.74 26.36 24.40
N ARG A 289 3.64 26.85 25.64
CA ARG A 289 4.21 28.14 26.03
C ARG A 289 5.73 28.16 25.90
N ARG A 290 6.40 27.04 26.15
CA ARG A 290 7.86 26.92 25.99
C ARG A 290 8.29 27.04 24.53
N ARG A 291 7.52 26.46 23.60
CA ARG A 291 7.79 26.52 22.16
C ARG A 291 7.47 27.88 21.55
N ASP A 292 6.40 28.53 22.00
CA ASP A 292 5.98 29.83 21.47
C ASP A 292 6.83 31.02 21.99
N ASN A 293 7.50 30.87 23.15
CA ASN A 293 8.36 31.90 23.74
C ASN A 293 9.87 31.72 23.43
N GLY A 294 10.25 30.69 22.67
CA GLY A 294 11.65 30.37 22.30
C GLY A 294 11.95 30.67 20.84
#